data_AF-A0A8D2JHI7-F1
#
_entry.id   AF-A0A8D2JHI7-F1
#
_cell.length_a   1.000
_cell.length_b   1.000
_cell.length_c   1.000
_cell.angle_alpha   90.00
_cell.angle_beta   90.00
_cell.angle_gamma   90.00
#
_symmetry.space_group_name_H-M   'P 1'
#
loop_
_entity.id
_entity.type
_entity.pdbx_description
1 polymer ?
#
loop_
_entity_poly.entity_id
_entity_poly.type
_entity_poly.pdbx_seq_one_letter_code
_entity_poly.pdbx_strand_id
1 'polypeptide(L)' 'MAAQKIKEGLEHLAKAEKYLKTGFLKWKPDYDSAASEYGKAAVAFKNAKQFEQAKDACLREAVAHENNSALFHAAKQVRN' A
#
# COMPACT_ATOMS: atom_id res chain seq x y z
N MET A 1 1.21 -17.86 17.66
CA MET A 1 0.93 -18.10 16.22
C MET A 1 0.18 -16.95 15.54
N ALA A 2 -0.85 -16.33 16.13
CA ALA A 2 -1.51 -15.15 15.52
C ALA A 2 -0.62 -13.88 15.50
N ALA A 3 0.18 -13.67 16.54
CA ALA A 3 1.07 -12.50 16.66
C ALA A 3 2.15 -12.43 15.56
N GLN A 4 2.60 -13.56 15.02
CA GLN A 4 3.58 -13.58 13.92
C GLN A 4 2.97 -13.08 12.62
N LYS A 5 1.76 -13.55 12.27
CA LYS A 5 1.04 -13.07 11.08
C LYS A 5 0.71 -11.59 11.14
N ILE A 6 0.39 -11.07 12.32
CA ILE A 6 0.20 -9.63 12.55
C ILE A 6 1.50 -8.88 12.31
N LYS A 7 2.62 -9.37 12.84
CA LYS A 7 3.93 -8.74 12.69
C LYS A 7 4.40 -8.75 11.22
N GLU A 8 4.22 -9.86 10.52
CA GLU A 8 4.49 -9.97 9.08
C GLU A 8 3.61 -8.99 8.29
N GLY A 9 2.31 -8.90 8.59
CA GLY A 9 1.40 -7.92 7.98
C GLY A 9 1.86 -6.47 8.21
N LEU A 10 2.30 -6.13 9.43
CA LEU A 10 2.86 -4.81 9.75
C LEU A 10 4.16 -4.53 8.99
N GLU A 11 5.01 -5.52 8.79
CA GLU A 11 6.23 -5.36 7.99
C GLU A 11 5.91 -5.10 6.50
N HIS A 12 4.89 -5.76 5.96
CA HIS A 12 4.39 -5.48 4.61
C HIS A 12 3.81 -4.06 4.50
N LEU A 13 3.04 -3.59 5.51
CA LEU A 13 2.59 -2.20 5.58
C LEU A 13 3.76 -1.20 5.57
N ALA A 14 4.77 -1.44 6.41
CA ALA A 14 5.93 -0.55 6.51
C ALA A 14 6.76 -0.54 5.21
N LYS A 15 6.85 -1.68 4.51
CA LYS A 15 7.46 -1.76 3.18
C LYS A 15 6.65 -0.97 2.15
N ALA A 16 5.33 -1.09 2.14
CA ALA A 16 4.45 -0.31 1.28
C ALA A 16 4.65 1.20 1.49
N GLU A 17 4.75 1.67 2.73
CA GLU A 17 5.06 3.08 3.04
C GLU A 17 6.46 3.50 2.57
N LYS A 18 7.46 2.60 2.60
CA LYS A 18 8.77 2.86 2.01
C LYS A 18 8.71 2.97 0.49
N TYR A 19 7.88 2.18 -0.19
CA TYR A 19 7.69 2.31 -1.64
C TYR A 19 7.00 3.63 -2.02
N LEU A 20 6.13 4.15 -1.14
CA LEU A 20 5.51 5.47 -1.29
C LEU A 20 6.46 6.63 -0.94
N LYS A 21 7.33 6.45 0.06
CA LYS A 21 8.41 7.41 0.38
C LYS A 21 9.51 7.29 -0.66
N THR A 22 9.32 7.98 -1.77
CA THR A 22 10.39 8.25 -2.72
C THR A 22 11.55 8.98 -2.05
N GLY A 23 12.72 8.37 -2.04
CA GLY A 23 13.96 9.04 -1.68
C GLY A 23 14.44 9.99 -2.78
N PHE A 24 15.50 10.74 -2.51
CA PHE A 24 16.14 11.73 -3.41
C PHE A 24 16.46 11.22 -4.83
N LEU A 25 16.47 9.91 -5.07
CA LEU A 25 16.78 9.29 -6.38
C LEU A 25 15.56 8.80 -7.17
N LYS A 26 14.37 8.66 -6.56
CA LYS A 26 13.16 8.15 -7.25
C LYS A 26 12.15 9.27 -7.45
N TRP A 27 12.01 9.74 -8.68
CA TRP A 27 11.08 10.84 -9.01
C TRP A 27 9.60 10.40 -9.01
N LYS A 28 9.30 9.10 -9.03
CA LYS A 28 7.92 8.58 -9.00
C LYS A 28 7.73 7.59 -7.85
N PRO A 29 6.72 7.80 -6.98
CA PRO A 29 6.33 6.81 -5.99
C PRO A 29 5.69 5.61 -6.68
N ASP A 30 6.13 4.42 -6.27
CA ASP A 30 5.60 3.17 -6.81
C ASP A 30 4.32 2.79 -6.07
N TYR A 31 3.24 3.50 -6.39
CA TYR A 31 1.91 3.24 -5.84
C TYR A 31 1.40 1.83 -6.17
N ASP A 32 1.76 1.30 -7.34
CA ASP A 32 1.43 -0.06 -7.78
C ASP A 32 2.04 -1.13 -6.84
N SER A 33 3.35 -1.00 -6.57
CA SER A 33 4.05 -1.89 -5.64
C SER A 33 3.56 -1.72 -4.20
N ALA A 34 3.24 -0.49 -3.78
CA ALA A 34 2.70 -0.24 -2.46
C ALA A 34 1.31 -0.89 -2.28
N ALA A 35 0.41 -0.74 -3.25
CA ALA A 35 -0.93 -1.35 -3.20
C ALA A 35 -0.87 -2.88 -3.10
N SER A 36 0.00 -3.52 -3.90
CA SER A 36 0.20 -4.97 -3.84
C SER A 36 0.67 -5.46 -2.46
N GLU A 37 1.54 -4.70 -1.79
CA GLU A 37 2.02 -5.02 -0.43
C GLU A 37 0.95 -4.76 0.65
N TYR A 38 0.13 -3.72 0.50
CA TYR A 38 -1.03 -3.48 1.38
C TYR A 38 -2.05 -4.62 1.32
N GLY A 39 -2.36 -5.14 0.12
CA GLY A 39 -3.27 -6.28 -0.05
C GLY A 39 -2.76 -7.56 0.63
N LYS A 40 -1.45 -7.85 0.53
CA LYS A 40 -0.82 -8.99 1.24
C LYS A 40 -0.91 -8.83 2.75
N ALA A 41 -0.70 -7.62 3.26
CA ALA A 41 -0.84 -7.31 4.68
C ALA A 41 -2.28 -7.52 5.17
N ALA A 42 -3.28 -7.03 4.40
CA ALA A 42 -4.69 -7.19 4.73
C ALA A 42 -5.11 -8.66 4.87
N VAL A 43 -4.63 -9.52 3.97
CA VAL A 43 -4.86 -10.98 4.03
C VAL A 43 -4.20 -11.60 5.27
N ALA A 44 -2.98 -11.18 5.61
CA ALA A 44 -2.28 -11.66 6.81
C ALA A 44 -3.03 -11.27 8.10
N PHE A 45 -3.52 -10.04 8.21
CA PHE A 45 -4.33 -9.57 9.34
C PHE A 45 -5.68 -10.29 9.43
N LYS A 46 -6.36 -10.50 8.30
CA LYS A 46 -7.62 -11.24 8.23
C LYS A 46 -7.46 -12.69 8.72
N ASN A 47 -6.36 -13.35 8.34
CA ASN A 47 -6.00 -14.69 8.83
C ASN A 47 -5.64 -14.72 10.32
N ALA A 48 -5.18 -13.60 10.87
CA ALA A 48 -4.91 -13.44 12.30
C ALA A 48 -6.14 -13.01 13.11
N LYS A 49 -7.34 -12.92 12.50
CA LYS A 49 -8.57 -12.37 13.07
C LYS A 49 -8.45 -10.90 13.50
N GLN A 50 -7.49 -10.17 12.94
CA GLN A 50 -7.29 -8.74 13.15
C GLN A 50 -8.03 -7.95 12.07
N PHE A 51 -9.34 -7.82 12.24
CA PHE A 51 -10.20 -7.15 11.26
C PHE A 51 -9.99 -5.64 11.22
N GLU A 52 -9.64 -5.00 12.34
CA GLU A 52 -9.34 -3.57 12.37
C GLU A 52 -8.09 -3.24 11.53
N GLN A 53 -6.98 -3.95 11.75
CA GLN A 53 -5.77 -3.75 10.96
C GLN A 53 -5.95 -4.15 9.49
N ALA A 54 -6.74 -5.19 9.20
CA ALA A 54 -7.06 -5.57 7.83
C ALA A 54 -7.84 -4.46 7.11
N LYS A 55 -8.79 -3.81 7.80
CA LYS A 55 -9.58 -2.71 7.25
C LYS A 55 -8.70 -1.49 6.96
N ASP A 56 -7.80 -1.14 7.88
CA ASP A 56 -6.85 -0.04 7.68
C ASP A 56 -5.90 -0.30 6.50
N ALA A 57 -5.37 -1.53 6.41
CA ALA A 57 -4.54 -1.96 5.28
C ALA A 57 -5.26 -1.87 3.93
N CYS A 58 -6.53 -2.33 3.87
CA CYS A 58 -7.36 -2.27 2.66
C CYS A 58 -7.70 -0.82 2.27
N LEU A 59 -7.94 0.06 3.24
CA LEU A 59 -8.12 1.49 3.01
C LEU A 59 -6.86 2.11 2.39
N ARG A 60 -5.67 1.78 2.91
CA ARG A 60 -4.40 2.29 2.38
C ARG A 60 -4.09 1.75 0.98
N GLU A 61 -4.44 0.50 0.70
CA GLU A 61 -4.40 -0.10 -0.65
C GLU A 61 -5.27 0.68 -1.64
N ALA A 62 -6.54 0.91 -1.29
CA ALA A 62 -7.49 1.63 -2.13
C ALA A 62 -6.98 3.05 -2.45
N VAL A 63 -6.54 3.78 -1.41
CA VAL A 63 -5.96 5.12 -1.56
C VAL A 63 -4.70 5.09 -2.45
N ALA A 64 -3.84 4.08 -2.35
CA ALA A 64 -2.66 3.96 -3.22
C ALA A 64 -3.05 3.71 -4.68
N HIS A 65 -4.05 2.85 -4.94
CA HIS A 65 -4.58 2.60 -6.28
C HIS A 65 -5.25 3.84 -6.90
N GLU A 66 -6.00 4.60 -6.11
CA GLU A 66 -6.62 5.85 -6.54
C GLU A 66 -5.57 6.91 -6.87
N ASN A 67 -4.54 7.07 -6.03
CA ASN A 67 -3.43 7.99 -6.30
C ASN A 67 -2.65 7.60 -7.56
N ASN A 68 -2.42 6.31 -7.80
CA ASN A 68 -1.80 5.84 -9.04
C ASN A 68 -2.64 6.22 -10.27
N SER A 69 -3.94 5.96 -10.19
CA SER A 69 -4.89 6.25 -11.27
C SER A 69 -5.03 7.75 -11.53
N ALA A 70 -5.09 8.56 -10.47
CA ALA A 70 -5.17 10.01 -10.53
C ALA A 70 -3.90 10.63 -11.12
N LEU A 71 -2.72 10.14 -10.74
CA LEU A 71 -1.44 10.57 -11.33
C LEU A 71 -1.35 10.22 -12.82
N PHE A 72 -1.88 9.08 -13.25
CA PHE A 72 -1.91 8.70 -14.66
C PHE A 72 -2.84 9.59 -15.50
N HIS A 73 -3.99 9.98 -14.93
CA HIS A 73 -4.92 10.92 -15.58
C HIS A 73 -4.36 12.34 -15.61
N ALA A 74 -3.75 12.81 -14.51
CA ALA A 74 -3.10 14.12 -14.44
C ALA A 74 -1.93 14.24 -15.42
N ALA A 75 -1.12 13.18 -15.56
CA ALA A 75 -0.03 13.13 -16.54
C ALA A 75 -0.53 13.15 -17.99
N LYS A 76 -1.73 12.62 -18.26
CA LYS A 76 -2.36 12.68 -19.59
C LYS A 76 -2.93 14.06 -19.90
N GLN A 77 -3.31 14.84 -18.88
CA GLN A 77 -3.95 16.16 -19.04
C GLN A 77 -2.97 17.33 -19.15
N VAL A 78 -1.72 17.18 -18.67
CA VAL A 78 -0.66 18.23 -18.73
C VAL A 78 0.04 18.32 -20.10
N ARG A 79 -0.46 17.60 -21.12
CA ARG A 79 0.06 17.67 -22.49
C ARG A 79 -1.00 18.22 -23.45
N ASN A 80 -1.47 19.42 -23.20
CA ASN A 80 -2.18 20.30 -24.15
C ASN A 80 -1.73 21.75 -23.92
#